data_AF-A0A9D6V0Z3-F1
#
_entry.id   AF-A0A9D6V0Z3-F1
#
_cell.length_a   1.000
_cell.length_b   1.000
_cell.length_c   1.000
_cell.angle_alpha   90.00
_cell.angle_beta   90.00
_cell.angle_gamma   90.00
#
_symmetry.space_group_name_H-M   'P 1'
#
loop_
_entity.id
_entity.type
_entity.pdbx_description
1 polymer ?
#
loop_
_entity_poly.entity_id
_entity_poly.type
_entity_poly.pdbx_seq_one_letter_code
_entity_poly.pdbx_strand_id
1 'polypeptide(L)'
;MNKLSEIRSTIDIMMEKTKGLAMSPEERESIRREAMLKKAKGYKLKLLENPSAAQDVLSSLRQEIPDDRNLIEAFLWKVLVEGLPASEEILKYLDVMEAIAPDNSSILRDLRTAFKSGVKDRISDKKKIIQKEKKKLAVQGISGSAVVPKLPKDIGDDDNNFSAVLEKFKAELLYESPA
;
A
#
# COMPACT_ATOMS: atom_id res chain seq x y z
N MET A 1 42.85 -52.63 17.81
CA MET A 1 42.86 -51.42 16.96
C MET A 1 41.96 -51.66 15.77
N ASN A 2 40.70 -51.23 15.81
CA ASN A 2 39.83 -51.21 14.63
C ASN A 2 39.31 -49.78 14.48
N LYS A 3 39.92 -49.00 13.59
CA LYS A 3 39.31 -47.76 13.10
C LYS A 3 38.41 -48.17 11.93
N LEU A 4 37.10 -48.24 12.19
CA LEU A 4 36.13 -48.13 11.12
C LEU A 4 36.39 -46.79 10.44
N SER A 5 36.83 -46.85 9.19
CA SER A 5 36.79 -45.74 8.25
C SER A 5 35.34 -45.28 8.13
N GLU A 6 35.01 -44.23 8.88
CA GLU A 6 33.72 -43.55 8.86
C GLU A 6 33.37 -43.17 7.43
N ILE A 7 32.28 -43.74 6.93
CA ILE A 7 31.66 -43.35 5.67
C ILE A 7 31.16 -41.92 5.88
N ARG A 8 31.89 -40.94 5.33
CA ARG A 8 31.48 -39.53 5.37
C ARG A 8 30.14 -39.37 4.66
N SER A 9 29.24 -38.63 5.30
CA SER A 9 27.92 -38.32 4.75
C SER A 9 28.06 -37.53 3.45
N THR A 10 27.17 -37.77 2.48
CA THR A 10 27.07 -36.99 1.24
C THR A 10 26.92 -35.49 1.52
N ILE A 11 26.32 -35.13 2.67
CA ILE A 11 26.20 -33.75 3.15
C ILE A 11 27.56 -33.18 3.58
N ASP A 12 28.41 -33.94 4.26
CA ASP A 12 29.74 -33.49 4.67
C ASP A 12 30.65 -33.29 3.46
N ILE A 13 30.54 -34.16 2.46
CA ILE A 13 31.27 -34.04 1.19
C ILE A 13 30.78 -32.83 0.39
N MET A 14 29.46 -32.55 0.40
CA MET A 14 28.92 -31.33 -0.23
C MET A 14 29.39 -30.07 0.50
N MET A 15 29.39 -30.06 1.84
CA MET A 15 29.85 -28.91 2.64
C MET A 15 31.37 -28.67 2.53
N GLU A 16 32.19 -29.73 2.39
CA GLU A 16 33.61 -29.60 2.07
C GLU A 16 33.85 -29.02 0.66
N LYS A 17 32.99 -29.34 -0.32
CA LYS A 17 33.09 -28.81 -1.70
C LYS A 17 32.53 -27.40 -1.86
N THR A 18 31.63 -26.96 -0.99
CA THR A 18 31.06 -25.59 -0.98
C THR A 18 31.72 -24.66 0.03
N LYS A 19 32.86 -25.05 0.63
CA LYS A 19 33.55 -24.27 1.68
C LYS A 19 34.01 -22.87 1.25
N GLY A 20 34.12 -22.60 -0.07
CA GLY A 20 34.35 -21.26 -0.65
C GLY A 20 33.09 -20.54 -1.14
N LEU A 21 31.91 -21.16 -0.97
CA LEU A 21 30.57 -20.71 -1.38
C LEU A 21 29.61 -20.66 -0.18
N ALA A 22 30.14 -20.69 1.04
CA ALA A 22 29.34 -20.58 2.25
C ALA A 22 28.89 -19.12 2.38
N MET A 23 27.63 -18.86 2.00
CA MET A 23 27.01 -17.56 2.24
C MET A 23 27.22 -17.11 3.68
N SER A 24 27.65 -15.87 3.86
CA SER A 24 27.81 -15.28 5.18
C SER A 24 26.46 -15.22 5.90
N PRO A 25 26.44 -15.16 7.24
CA PRO A 25 25.22 -14.94 8.00
C PRO A 25 24.44 -13.71 7.52
N GLU A 26 25.15 -12.64 7.16
CA GLU A 26 24.58 -11.39 6.63
C GLU A 26 23.93 -11.60 5.27
N GLU A 27 24.58 -12.36 4.36
CA GLU A 27 24.02 -12.69 3.05
C GLU A 27 22.75 -13.55 3.19
N ARG A 28 22.75 -14.53 4.11
CA ARG A 28 21.57 -15.37 4.37
C ARG A 28 20.40 -14.54 4.88
N GLU A 29 20.66 -13.64 5.81
CA GLU A 29 19.65 -12.76 6.36
C GLU A 29 19.12 -11.76 5.32
N SER A 30 19.99 -11.26 4.44
CA SER A 30 19.60 -10.40 3.32
C SER A 30 18.64 -11.13 2.36
N ILE A 31 19.00 -12.35 1.93
CA ILE A 31 18.13 -13.17 1.07
C ILE A 31 16.80 -13.48 1.75
N ARG A 32 16.82 -13.81 3.04
CA ARG A 32 15.60 -14.06 3.82
C ARG A 32 14.69 -12.83 3.82
N ARG A 33 15.23 -11.65 4.14
CA ARG A 33 14.47 -10.39 4.09
C ARG A 33 13.90 -10.09 2.71
N GLU A 34 14.68 -10.30 1.66
CA GLU A 34 14.22 -10.08 0.28
C GLU A 34 13.06 -11.02 -0.09
N ALA A 35 13.14 -12.29 0.32
CA ALA A 35 12.06 -13.26 0.12
C ALA A 35 10.78 -12.84 0.86
N MET A 36 10.88 -12.40 2.12
CA MET A 36 9.74 -11.91 2.89
C MET A 36 9.13 -10.65 2.27
N LEU A 37 9.95 -9.71 1.80
CA LEU A 37 9.48 -8.51 1.11
C LEU A 37 8.76 -8.86 -0.20
N LYS A 38 9.30 -9.80 -0.99
CA LYS A 38 8.66 -10.27 -2.23
C LYS A 38 7.29 -10.88 -1.94
N LYS A 39 7.19 -11.65 -0.85
CA LYS A 39 5.94 -12.26 -0.40
C LYS A 39 4.91 -11.21 0.04
N ALA A 40 5.33 -10.21 0.81
CA ALA A 40 4.50 -9.07 1.19
C ALA A 40 3.95 -8.31 -0.03
N LYS A 41 4.79 -8.03 -1.05
CA LYS A 41 4.35 -7.43 -2.32
C LYS A 41 3.31 -8.29 -3.04
N GLY A 42 3.51 -9.61 -3.05
CA GLY A 42 2.55 -10.56 -3.61
C GLY A 42 1.21 -10.56 -2.87
N TYR A 43 1.23 -10.48 -1.54
CA TYR A 43 0.01 -10.35 -0.74
C TYR A 43 -0.71 -9.03 -0.98
N LYS A 44 0.02 -7.90 -1.02
CA LYS A 44 -0.56 -6.60 -1.41
C LYS A 44 -1.31 -6.71 -2.74
N LEU A 45 -0.68 -7.29 -3.76
CA LEU A 45 -1.30 -7.44 -5.08
C LEU A 45 -2.58 -8.27 -5.00
N LYS A 46 -2.52 -9.44 -4.36
CA LYS A 46 -3.70 -10.32 -4.19
C LYS A 46 -4.85 -9.65 -3.45
N LEU A 47 -4.55 -8.97 -2.34
CA LEU A 47 -5.55 -8.29 -1.51
C LEU A 47 -6.22 -7.15 -2.26
N LEU A 48 -5.44 -6.38 -3.03
CA LEU A 48 -5.99 -5.32 -3.86
C LEU A 48 -6.78 -5.93 -5.02
N GLU A 49 -6.27 -6.88 -5.79
CA GLU A 49 -7.04 -7.44 -6.92
C GLU A 49 -8.34 -8.13 -6.49
N ASN A 50 -8.33 -8.84 -5.36
CA ASN A 50 -9.49 -9.54 -4.85
C ASN A 50 -9.63 -9.37 -3.32
N PRO A 51 -10.51 -8.46 -2.86
CA PRO A 51 -10.76 -8.28 -1.42
C PRO A 51 -11.26 -9.56 -0.71
N SER A 52 -11.90 -10.50 -1.43
CA SER A 52 -12.33 -11.78 -0.83
C SER A 52 -11.14 -12.68 -0.49
N ALA A 53 -9.95 -12.42 -1.04
CA ALA A 53 -8.73 -13.17 -0.76
C ALA A 53 -8.10 -12.81 0.59
N ALA A 54 -8.66 -11.86 1.36
CA ALA A 54 -8.14 -11.48 2.67
C ALA A 54 -8.03 -12.69 3.62
N GLN A 55 -9.04 -13.56 3.64
CA GLN A 55 -9.00 -14.77 4.46
C GLN A 55 -7.92 -15.76 4.02
N ASP A 56 -7.68 -15.88 2.71
CA ASP A 56 -6.64 -16.77 2.18
C ASP A 56 -5.23 -16.25 2.50
N VAL A 57 -5.03 -14.93 2.41
CA VAL A 57 -3.77 -14.28 2.77
C VAL A 57 -3.51 -14.40 4.26
N LEU A 58 -4.50 -14.13 5.11
CA LEU A 58 -4.40 -14.31 6.56
C LEU A 58 -4.13 -15.78 6.93
N SER A 59 -4.73 -16.72 6.23
CA SER A 59 -4.47 -18.15 6.42
C SER A 59 -3.06 -18.53 5.99
N SER A 60 -2.57 -17.97 4.89
CA SER A 60 -1.19 -18.17 4.44
C SER A 60 -0.19 -17.59 5.45
N LEU A 61 -0.44 -16.40 5.99
CA LEU A 61 0.38 -15.80 7.05
C LEU A 61 0.44 -16.67 8.31
N ARG A 62 -0.68 -17.28 8.71
CA ARG A 62 -0.73 -18.20 9.87
C ARG A 62 0.10 -19.47 9.70
N GLN A 63 0.45 -19.85 8.48
CA GLN A 63 1.30 -21.02 8.19
C GLN A 63 2.80 -20.70 8.21
N GLU A 64 3.17 -19.42 8.26
CA GLU A 64 4.57 -19.01 8.34
C GLU A 64 5.14 -19.22 9.74
N ILE A 65 6.46 -19.37 9.81
CA ILE A 65 7.20 -19.38 11.08
C ILE A 65 7.04 -17.99 11.73
N PRO A 66 6.89 -17.87 13.07
CA PRO A 66 6.60 -16.60 13.74
C PRO A 66 7.50 -15.43 13.32
N ASP A 67 8.81 -15.63 13.24
CA ASP A 67 9.76 -14.58 12.84
C ASP A 67 9.53 -14.10 11.40
N ASP A 68 9.29 -15.04 10.48
CA ASP A 68 8.99 -14.72 9.07
C ASP A 68 7.63 -14.05 8.95
N ARG A 69 6.64 -14.53 9.69
CA ARG A 69 5.30 -13.96 9.74
C ARG A 69 5.34 -12.50 10.13
N ASN A 70 5.98 -12.17 11.26
CA ASN A 70 6.07 -10.80 11.77
C ASN A 70 6.77 -9.90 10.75
N LEU A 71 7.84 -10.41 10.11
CA LEU A 71 8.56 -9.67 9.08
C LEU A 71 7.71 -9.43 7.82
N ILE A 72 6.93 -10.43 7.39
CA ILE A 72 5.99 -10.27 6.26
C ILE A 72 4.88 -9.28 6.63
N GLU A 73 4.30 -9.34 7.83
CA GLU A 73 3.25 -8.43 8.30
C GLU A 73 3.76 -6.98 8.32
N ALA A 74 4.96 -6.75 8.87
CA ALA A 74 5.61 -5.43 8.85
C ALA A 74 5.90 -4.93 7.42
N PHE A 75 6.43 -5.80 6.54
CA PHE A 75 6.64 -5.43 5.14
C PHE A 75 5.33 -5.18 4.40
N LEU A 76 4.28 -5.97 4.65
CA LEU A 76 2.97 -5.83 4.04
C LEU A 76 2.35 -4.47 4.41
N TRP A 77 2.38 -4.13 5.70
CA TRP A 77 1.96 -2.82 6.18
C TRP A 77 2.71 -1.70 5.47
N LYS A 78 4.04 -1.77 5.47
CA LYS A 78 4.90 -0.77 4.83
C LYS A 78 4.58 -0.58 3.35
N VAL A 79 4.47 -1.66 2.56
CA VAL A 79 4.20 -1.55 1.11
C VAL A 79 2.77 -1.08 0.80
N LEU A 80 1.82 -1.27 1.72
CA LEU A 80 0.47 -0.71 1.62
C LEU A 80 0.51 0.80 1.88
N VAL A 81 1.15 1.24 2.97
CA VAL A 81 1.28 2.66 3.34
C VAL A 81 2.02 3.45 2.25
N GLU A 82 3.21 3.00 1.85
CA GLU A 82 4.02 3.66 0.81
C GLU A 82 3.28 3.72 -0.53
N GLY A 83 2.44 2.73 -0.81
CA GLY A 83 1.67 2.62 -2.04
C GLY A 83 0.31 3.32 -2.03
N LEU A 84 -0.08 4.01 -0.96
CA LEU A 84 -1.37 4.71 -0.90
C LEU A 84 -1.48 5.73 -2.06
N PRO A 85 -2.50 5.61 -2.93
CA PRO A 85 -2.71 6.54 -4.03
C PRO A 85 -3.48 7.78 -3.57
N ALA A 86 -3.30 8.91 -4.26
CA ALA A 86 -4.09 10.13 -4.04
C ALA A 86 -5.46 10.12 -4.78
N SER A 87 -5.83 8.98 -5.38
CA SER A 87 -7.04 8.79 -6.19
C SER A 87 -8.13 8.03 -5.41
N GLU A 88 -9.26 7.76 -6.06
CA GLU A 88 -10.36 6.96 -5.47
C GLU A 88 -9.94 5.54 -5.05
N GLU A 89 -8.86 5.01 -5.64
CA GLU A 89 -8.29 3.71 -5.23
C GLU A 89 -7.83 3.71 -3.77
N ILE A 90 -7.64 4.88 -3.13
CA ILE A 90 -7.25 4.95 -1.73
C ILE A 90 -8.24 4.21 -0.83
N LEU A 91 -9.54 4.28 -1.13
CA LEU A 91 -10.57 3.63 -0.30
C LEU A 91 -10.37 2.12 -0.23
N LYS A 92 -9.97 1.53 -1.36
CA LYS A 92 -9.67 0.11 -1.47
C LYS A 92 -8.44 -0.29 -0.66
N TYR A 93 -7.41 0.57 -0.63
CA TYR A 93 -6.26 0.38 0.25
C TYR A 93 -6.68 0.41 1.73
N LEU A 94 -7.51 1.39 2.12
CA LEU A 94 -7.97 1.52 3.50
C LEU A 94 -8.80 0.32 3.96
N ASP A 95 -9.68 -0.22 3.10
CA ASP A 95 -10.47 -1.41 3.41
C ASP A 95 -9.57 -2.63 3.68
N VAL A 96 -8.52 -2.81 2.85
CA VAL A 96 -7.52 -3.88 3.05
C VAL A 96 -6.73 -3.66 4.34
N MET A 97 -6.29 -2.44 4.61
CA MET A 97 -5.50 -2.09 5.79
C MET A 97 -6.30 -2.30 7.08
N GLU A 98 -7.59 -1.94 7.08
CA GLU A 98 -8.51 -2.13 8.21
C GLU A 98 -8.76 -3.63 8.49
N ALA A 99 -8.76 -4.47 7.45
CA ALA A 99 -8.92 -5.91 7.60
C ALA A 99 -7.68 -6.62 8.19
N ILE A 100 -6.48 -6.10 7.94
CA ILE A 100 -5.21 -6.69 8.44
C ILE A 100 -4.76 -6.11 9.79
N ALA A 101 -5.08 -4.85 10.08
CA ALA A 101 -4.67 -4.16 11.29
C ALA A 101 -5.85 -3.33 11.87
N PRO A 102 -6.81 -4.00 12.55
CA PRO A 102 -7.99 -3.33 13.10
C PRO A 102 -7.66 -2.25 14.15
N ASP A 103 -6.53 -2.37 14.84
CA ASP A 103 -6.08 -1.43 15.87
C ASP A 103 -5.79 -0.04 15.28
N ASN A 104 -5.40 0.04 14.01
CA ASN A 104 -5.13 1.29 13.30
C ASN A 104 -6.41 1.92 12.69
N SER A 105 -7.60 1.43 13.06
CA SER A 105 -8.87 1.87 12.48
C SER A 105 -9.17 3.37 12.68
N SER A 106 -8.66 4.01 13.74
CA SER A 106 -8.88 5.45 13.97
C SER A 106 -8.20 6.31 12.90
N ILE A 107 -6.89 6.14 12.72
CA ILE A 107 -6.13 6.90 11.73
C ILE A 107 -6.59 6.59 10.29
N LEU A 108 -6.95 5.34 10.00
CA LEU A 108 -7.51 4.96 8.69
C LEU A 108 -8.87 5.63 8.44
N ARG A 109 -9.70 5.79 9.48
CA ARG A 109 -10.98 6.49 9.39
C ARG A 109 -10.81 7.99 9.19
N ASP A 110 -9.83 8.60 9.83
CA ASP A 110 -9.50 10.01 9.66
C ASP A 110 -9.01 10.28 8.23
N LEU A 111 -8.12 9.43 7.70
CA LEU A 111 -7.69 9.49 6.30
C LEU A 111 -8.87 9.31 5.32
N ARG A 112 -9.77 8.34 5.58
CA ARG A 112 -10.99 8.15 4.79
C ARG A 112 -11.88 9.40 4.80
N THR A 113 -11.98 10.07 5.93
CA THR A 113 -12.77 11.30 6.10
C THR A 113 -12.14 12.48 5.36
N ALA A 114 -10.83 12.66 5.50
CA ALA A 114 -10.07 13.71 4.80
C ALA A 114 -10.16 13.57 3.27
N PHE A 115 -10.11 12.34 2.76
CA PHE A 115 -10.31 12.10 1.33
C PHE A 115 -11.72 12.48 0.88
N LYS A 116 -12.75 12.02 1.61
CA LYS A 116 -14.16 12.29 1.27
C LYS A 116 -14.50 13.78 1.35
N SER A 117 -13.97 14.51 2.33
CA SER A 117 -14.15 15.97 2.41
C SER A 117 -13.47 16.67 1.22
N GLY A 118 -12.24 16.28 0.87
CA GLY A 118 -11.54 16.82 -0.30
C GLY A 118 -12.29 16.59 -1.62
N VAL A 119 -12.92 15.42 -1.80
CA VAL A 119 -13.80 15.16 -2.97
C VAL A 119 -15.03 16.07 -2.95
N LYS A 120 -15.68 16.24 -1.80
CA LYS A 120 -16.88 17.09 -1.66
C LYS A 120 -16.57 18.56 -1.93
N ASP A 121 -15.45 19.06 -1.42
CA ASP A 121 -15.01 20.44 -1.62
C ASP A 121 -14.71 20.70 -3.10
N ARG A 122 -14.02 19.78 -3.78
CA ARG A 122 -13.80 19.83 -5.24
C ARG A 122 -15.10 19.91 -6.03
N ILE A 123 -16.10 19.10 -5.68
CA ILE A 123 -17.43 19.14 -6.35
C ILE A 123 -18.13 20.48 -6.11
N SER A 124 -18.07 20.99 -4.88
CA SER A 124 -18.66 22.28 -4.50
C SER A 124 -18.00 23.44 -5.27
N ASP A 125 -16.67 23.48 -5.31
CA ASP A 125 -15.93 24.55 -5.96
C ASP A 125 -16.09 24.50 -7.48
N LYS A 126 -16.10 23.31 -8.08
CA LYS A 126 -16.46 23.14 -9.49
C LYS A 126 -17.85 23.68 -9.80
N LYS A 127 -18.85 23.43 -8.95
CA LYS A 127 -20.21 24.00 -9.11
C LYS A 127 -20.20 25.52 -9.05
N LYS A 128 -19.49 26.12 -8.09
CA LYS A 128 -19.37 27.59 -7.97
C LYS A 128 -18.74 28.21 -9.22
N ILE A 129 -17.69 27.59 -9.76
CA ILE A 129 -17.03 28.07 -10.97
C ILE A 129 -17.96 27.96 -12.17
N ILE A 130 -18.64 26.82 -12.37
CA ILE A 130 -19.62 26.64 -13.44
C ILE A 130 -20.71 27.72 -13.35
N GLN A 131 -21.23 28.00 -12.15
CA GLN A 131 -22.23 29.05 -11.97
C GLN A 131 -21.69 30.44 -12.30
N LYS A 132 -20.44 30.75 -11.94
CA LYS A 132 -19.79 32.03 -12.25
C LYS A 132 -19.64 32.21 -13.76
N GLU A 133 -19.20 31.18 -14.48
CA GLU A 133 -19.06 31.24 -15.94
C GLU A 133 -20.41 31.31 -16.65
N LYS A 134 -21.43 30.57 -16.18
CA LYS A 134 -22.80 30.72 -16.70
C LYS A 134 -23.33 32.14 -16.55
N LYS A 135 -23.06 32.80 -15.41
CA LYS A 135 -23.45 34.21 -15.20
C LYS A 135 -22.75 35.14 -16.19
N LYS A 136 -21.46 34.94 -16.47
CA LYS A 136 -20.73 35.75 -17.48
C LYS A 136 -21.31 35.57 -18.89
N LEU A 137 -21.63 34.33 -19.28
CA LEU A 137 -22.27 34.05 -20.56
C LEU A 137 -23.67 34.68 -20.66
N ALA A 138 -24.44 34.66 -19.58
CA ALA A 138 -25.76 35.30 -19.54
C ALA A 138 -25.68 36.82 -19.76
N VAL A 139 -24.65 37.49 -19.23
CA VAL A 139 -24.39 38.92 -19.50
C VAL A 139 -24.08 39.18 -20.99
N GLN A 140 -23.51 38.20 -21.68
CA GLN A 140 -23.26 38.24 -23.13
C GLN A 140 -24.49 37.82 -23.96
N GLY A 141 -25.65 37.65 -23.33
CA GLY A 141 -26.88 37.22 -23.99
C GLY A 141 -26.97 35.71 -24.24
N ILE A 142 -25.98 34.93 -23.81
CA ILE A 142 -25.92 33.48 -23.99
C ILE A 142 -26.50 32.81 -22.73
N SER A 143 -27.73 32.32 -22.82
CA SER A 143 -28.43 31.68 -21.70
C SER A 143 -29.26 30.49 -22.16
N GLY A 144 -29.57 29.58 -21.23
CA GLY A 144 -30.36 28.37 -21.52
C GLY A 144 -29.88 27.14 -20.74
N SER A 145 -30.77 26.15 -20.61
CA SER A 145 -30.48 24.88 -19.92
C SER A 145 -29.37 24.08 -20.60
N ALA A 146 -29.22 24.23 -21.92
CA ALA A 146 -28.20 23.56 -22.73
C ALA A 146 -26.83 24.26 -22.72
N VAL A 147 -26.68 25.42 -22.06
CA VAL A 147 -25.40 26.16 -22.06
C VAL A 147 -24.38 25.44 -21.17
N VAL A 148 -23.28 24.99 -21.81
CA VAL A 148 -22.13 24.37 -21.14
C VAL A 148 -20.95 25.34 -21.22
N PRO A 149 -20.58 26.03 -20.11
CA PRO A 149 -19.46 26.97 -20.11
C PRO A 149 -18.13 26.23 -20.31
N LYS A 150 -17.24 26.83 -21.08
CA LYS A 150 -15.86 26.35 -21.22
C LYS A 150 -15.10 26.70 -19.94
N LEU A 151 -14.71 25.68 -19.18
CA LEU A 151 -13.99 25.84 -17.93
C LEU A 151 -12.47 25.99 -18.19
N PRO A 152 -11.74 26.81 -17.42
CA PRO A 152 -10.28 26.87 -17.51
C PRO A 152 -9.64 25.53 -17.14
N LYS A 153 -8.48 25.23 -17.75
CA LYS A 153 -7.79 23.93 -17.65
C LYS A 153 -7.38 23.56 -16.21
N ASP A 154 -7.07 24.55 -15.38
CA ASP A 154 -6.53 24.34 -14.02
C ASP A 154 -7.54 23.76 -13.02
N ILE A 155 -8.82 23.63 -13.38
CA ILE A 155 -9.84 23.05 -12.49
C ILE A 155 -9.74 21.51 -12.43
N GLY A 156 -8.90 20.90 -13.29
CA GLY A 156 -8.72 19.46 -13.39
C GLY A 156 -7.59 18.87 -12.53
N ASP A 157 -6.59 19.67 -12.17
CA ASP A 157 -5.30 19.18 -11.64
C ASP A 157 -5.07 19.49 -10.15
N ASP A 158 -6.14 19.64 -9.37
CA ASP A 158 -6.10 19.85 -7.91
C ASP A 158 -5.75 18.57 -7.11
N ASP A 159 -5.10 17.59 -7.73
CA ASP A 159 -4.52 16.42 -7.04
C ASP A 159 -3.39 16.82 -6.07
N ASN A 160 -2.87 18.04 -6.19
CA ASN A 160 -1.79 18.56 -5.36
C ASN A 160 -2.17 18.78 -3.89
N ASN A 161 -3.43 19.09 -3.56
CA ASN A 161 -3.79 19.44 -2.17
C ASN A 161 -3.97 18.21 -1.28
N PHE A 162 -4.57 17.13 -1.81
CA PHE A 162 -4.72 15.89 -1.06
C PHE A 162 -3.40 15.15 -0.89
N SER A 163 -2.48 15.25 -1.86
CA SER A 163 -1.16 14.62 -1.80
C SER A 163 -0.35 15.05 -0.56
N ALA A 164 -0.36 16.34 -0.21
CA ALA A 164 0.33 16.83 0.99
C ALA A 164 -0.30 16.33 2.30
N VAL A 165 -1.63 16.18 2.33
CA VAL A 165 -2.34 15.58 3.47
C VAL A 165 -2.00 14.10 3.57
N LEU A 166 -1.99 13.39 2.44
CA LEU A 166 -1.67 11.98 2.37
C LEU A 166 -0.26 11.67 2.89
N GLU A 167 0.74 12.48 2.55
CA GLU A 167 2.11 12.28 3.05
C GLU A 167 2.22 12.43 4.57
N LYS A 168 1.42 13.30 5.19
CA LYS A 168 1.35 13.39 6.68
C LYS A 168 0.80 12.10 7.28
N PHE A 169 -0.30 11.58 6.71
CA PHE A 169 -0.88 10.31 7.16
C PHE A 169 0.07 9.13 6.92
N LYS A 170 0.81 9.10 5.81
CA LYS A 170 1.81 8.04 5.57
C LYS A 170 2.89 8.05 6.65
N ALA A 171 3.40 9.22 7.04
CA ALA A 171 4.41 9.33 8.09
C ALA A 171 3.88 8.81 9.44
N GLU A 172 2.64 9.14 9.78
CA GLU A 172 1.98 8.71 11.02
C GLU A 172 1.70 7.20 11.01
N LEU A 173 1.18 6.65 9.91
CA LEU A 173 0.93 5.21 9.73
C LEU A 173 2.22 4.37 9.77
N LEU A 174 3.35 4.91 9.31
CA LEU A 174 4.65 4.24 9.41
C LEU A 174 5.22 4.27 10.84
N TYR A 175 4.87 5.28 11.63
CA TYR A 175 5.26 5.38 13.04
C TYR A 175 4.44 4.43 13.93
N GLU A 176 3.14 4.29 13.65
CA GLU A 176 2.22 3.37 14.33
C GLU A 176 2.19 1.95 13.71
N SER A 177 3.30 1.51 13.09
CA SER A 177 3.34 0.17 12.48
C SER A 177 2.95 -0.90 13.52
N PRO A 178 2.03 -1.81 13.20
CA PRO A 178 1.66 -2.89 14.11
C PRO A 178 2.91 -3.71 14.46
N ALA A 179 3.06 -4.02 15.75
CA ALA A 179 4.14 -4.80 16.32
C ALA A 179 4.02 -6.28 16.00
#